data_AF-A0A804QHN5-F1
#
_entry.id   AF-A0A804QHN5-F1
#
_cell.length_a   1.000
_cell.length_b   1.000
_cell.length_c   1.000
_cell.angle_alpha   90.00
_cell.angle_beta   90.00
_cell.angle_gamma   90.00
#
_symmetry.space_group_name_H-M   'P 1'
#
loop_
_entity.id
_entity.type
_entity.pdbx_description
1 polymer ?
#
loop_
_entity_poly.entity_id
_entity_poly.type
_entity_poly.pdbx_seq_one_letter_code
_entity_poly.pdbx_strand_id
1 'polypeptide(L)'
;MRVNPILDWSYRDVWSFLITCKVKYCSLYDQGYTSIGSIHDTVPNALLSDSSSEKSFRPAYMLTDGRLERAGRTKKINPKVEMNSAASNGINDTEGGRMISRAASIIVVGDEILFGTTEDNLGAALCKKLHAIGWRVSHVAVVRNEIDSVAEEVERCKSTDDMVFIFGGLGPLHSDVSLAGVAKAFGVRLAPDEEFEDYLSQLMGNNYTGDRNEMAQLPEGITELLHHKTLPLPLIKCRNVIALAATNMDELDTEWDCLLGTQESGLMPSKPFVSKHLSTTLSDVQIASVLAKLCLEFSDVYIGCHRISRAGPLVVNLTGKDNQRVDAAAEKLTSSFEGQFSQLNSCK
;
A
#
# COMPACT_ATOMS: atom_id res chain seq x y z
N MET A 1 -23.97 13.81 29.52
CA MET A 1 -24.10 13.34 28.12
C MET A 1 -24.38 14.55 27.23
N ARG A 2 -23.45 14.93 26.34
CA ARG A 2 -23.71 15.95 25.31
C ARG A 2 -24.04 15.21 24.01
N VAL A 3 -25.31 15.20 23.63
CA VAL A 3 -25.75 14.65 22.35
C VAL A 3 -25.56 15.75 21.30
N ASN A 4 -24.78 15.49 20.26
CA ASN A 4 -24.68 16.40 19.11
C ASN A 4 -25.68 15.96 18.04
N PRO A 5 -26.83 16.65 17.89
CA PRO A 5 -27.91 16.22 17.00
C PRO A 5 -27.56 16.29 15.51
N ILE A 6 -26.38 16.81 15.15
CA ILE A 6 -25.91 16.96 13.75
C ILE A 6 -24.99 15.79 13.34
N LEU A 7 -24.59 14.92 14.26
CA LEU A 7 -23.60 13.87 14.01
C LEU A 7 -24.05 12.85 12.93
N ASP A 8 -25.35 12.61 12.83
CA ASP A 8 -25.96 11.65 11.88
C ASP A 8 -26.60 12.32 10.65
N TRP A 9 -26.31 13.59 10.38
CA TRP A 9 -26.89 14.29 9.24
C TRP A 9 -26.28 13.81 7.92
N SER A 10 -27.14 13.38 7.00
CA SER A 10 -26.74 13.10 5.63
C SER A 10 -26.52 14.39 4.83
N TYR A 11 -25.87 14.28 3.68
CA TYR A 11 -25.74 15.37 2.70
C TYR A 11 -27.08 16.06 2.40
N ARG A 12 -28.16 15.26 2.29
CA ARG A 12 -29.51 15.76 2.04
C ARG A 12 -30.07 16.52 3.24
N ASP A 13 -29.80 16.07 4.45
CA ASP A 13 -30.28 16.74 5.68
C ASP A 13 -29.63 18.11 5.84
N VAL A 14 -28.32 18.19 5.59
CA VAL A 14 -27.57 19.46 5.57
C VAL A 14 -28.18 20.43 4.56
N TRP A 15 -28.36 20.01 3.31
CA TRP A 15 -28.95 20.89 2.28
C TRP A 15 -30.40 21.26 2.57
N SER A 16 -31.21 20.32 3.06
CA SER A 16 -32.60 20.58 3.42
C SER A 16 -32.67 21.64 4.52
N PHE A 17 -31.80 21.57 5.52
CA PHE A 17 -31.68 22.59 6.56
C PHE A 17 -31.25 23.95 5.98
N LEU A 18 -30.17 24.00 5.19
CA LEU A 18 -29.66 25.25 4.62
C LEU A 18 -30.71 25.98 3.78
N ILE A 19 -31.44 25.26 2.93
CA ILE A 19 -32.49 25.81 2.06
C ILE A 19 -33.72 26.22 2.87
N THR A 20 -34.20 25.35 3.75
CA THR A 20 -35.43 25.59 4.55
C THR A 20 -35.24 26.77 5.49
N CYS A 21 -34.09 26.85 6.17
CA CYS A 21 -33.76 27.92 7.09
C CYS A 21 -33.18 29.17 6.40
N LYS A 22 -33.08 29.16 5.05
CA LYS A 22 -32.52 30.26 4.24
C LYS A 22 -31.14 30.72 4.74
N VAL A 23 -30.32 29.76 5.15
CA VAL A 23 -28.94 30.02 5.60
C VAL A 23 -28.14 30.47 4.39
N LYS A 24 -27.36 31.55 4.53
CA LYS A 24 -26.46 32.00 3.45
C LYS A 24 -25.34 30.98 3.25
N TYR A 25 -25.11 30.57 2.02
CA TYR A 25 -23.99 29.71 1.61
C TYR A 25 -23.28 30.28 0.39
N CYS A 26 -22.14 29.70 0.03
CA CYS A 26 -21.31 30.15 -1.10
C CYS A 26 -22.04 29.92 -2.44
N SER A 27 -22.14 30.94 -3.30
CA SER A 27 -22.83 30.86 -4.58
C SER A 27 -22.20 29.89 -5.59
N LEU A 28 -20.99 29.39 -5.34
CA LEU A 28 -20.40 28.32 -6.16
C LEU A 28 -21.17 27.01 -6.02
N TYR A 29 -21.85 26.77 -4.91
CA TYR A 29 -22.70 25.59 -4.76
C TYR A 29 -23.87 25.60 -5.75
N ASP A 30 -24.32 26.76 -6.22
CA ASP A 30 -25.34 26.86 -7.27
C ASP A 30 -24.80 26.52 -8.67
N GLN A 31 -23.47 26.46 -8.82
CA GLN A 31 -22.77 26.25 -10.08
C GLN A 31 -22.16 24.84 -10.20
N GLY A 32 -22.73 23.87 -9.48
CA GLY A 32 -22.32 22.46 -9.55
C GLY A 32 -21.14 22.08 -8.66
N TYR A 33 -20.56 23.00 -7.90
CA TYR A 33 -19.51 22.66 -6.93
C TYR A 33 -20.14 22.00 -5.70
N THR A 34 -19.81 20.75 -5.39
CA THR A 34 -20.40 20.02 -4.24
C THR A 34 -19.48 19.95 -3.02
N SER A 35 -18.20 20.29 -3.19
CA SER A 35 -17.19 20.42 -2.14
C SER A 35 -16.19 21.49 -2.57
N ILE A 36 -15.96 22.50 -1.74
CA ILE A 36 -15.05 23.61 -2.05
C ILE A 36 -13.76 23.43 -1.25
N GLY A 37 -12.64 23.33 -1.95
CA GLY A 37 -11.28 23.24 -1.42
C GLY A 37 -10.45 24.47 -1.83
N SER A 38 -9.29 24.24 -2.45
CA SER A 38 -8.46 25.30 -3.01
C SER A 38 -8.86 25.63 -4.46
N ILE A 39 -8.44 26.79 -4.97
CA ILE A 39 -8.69 27.19 -6.37
C ILE A 39 -7.99 26.28 -7.40
N HIS A 40 -7.12 25.35 -6.96
CA HIS A 40 -6.32 24.49 -7.83
C HIS A 40 -6.80 23.04 -7.87
N ASP A 41 -7.66 22.63 -6.94
CA ASP A 41 -8.11 21.25 -6.79
C ASP A 41 -9.63 21.10 -6.82
N THR A 42 -10.36 22.19 -7.06
CA THR A 42 -11.81 22.24 -6.97
C THR A 42 -12.43 22.52 -8.34
N VAL A 43 -13.17 21.55 -8.86
CA VAL A 43 -13.95 21.64 -10.10
C VAL A 43 -15.43 21.30 -9.86
N PRO A 44 -16.36 21.72 -10.74
CA PRO A 44 -17.76 21.33 -10.65
C PRO A 44 -17.93 19.80 -10.71
N ASN A 45 -18.91 19.28 -9.97
CA ASN A 45 -19.23 17.86 -9.96
C ASN A 45 -19.86 17.44 -11.30
N ALA A 46 -19.21 16.52 -12.02
CA ALA A 46 -19.67 16.06 -13.32
C ALA A 46 -21.08 15.48 -13.33
N LEU A 47 -21.55 14.91 -12.21
CA LEU A 47 -22.90 14.34 -12.06
C LEU A 47 -24.01 15.40 -12.07
N LEU A 48 -23.64 16.67 -11.88
CA LEU A 48 -24.54 17.80 -11.96
C LEU A 48 -24.55 18.46 -13.34
N SER A 49 -23.75 18.00 -14.28
CA SER A 49 -23.77 18.51 -15.65
C SER A 49 -25.12 18.24 -16.33
N ASP A 50 -25.59 19.20 -17.12
CA ASP A 50 -26.78 19.03 -17.94
C ASP A 50 -26.39 18.43 -19.30
N SER A 51 -27.03 17.32 -19.67
CA SER A 51 -26.81 16.66 -20.98
C SER A 51 -27.16 17.53 -22.19
N SER A 52 -27.84 18.66 -21.99
CA SER A 52 -28.29 19.57 -23.04
C SER A 52 -27.36 20.77 -23.31
N SER A 53 -26.39 21.06 -22.43
CA SER A 53 -25.41 22.12 -22.64
C SER A 53 -24.06 21.78 -21.97
N GLU A 54 -22.97 21.84 -22.73
CA GLU A 54 -21.60 21.49 -22.27
C GLU A 54 -21.07 22.33 -21.09
N LYS A 55 -21.79 23.38 -20.64
CA LYS A 55 -21.30 24.32 -19.62
C LYS A 55 -22.30 24.69 -18.52
N SER A 56 -23.47 24.05 -18.44
CA SER A 56 -24.44 24.33 -17.36
C SER A 56 -24.45 23.18 -16.35
N PHE A 57 -24.30 23.53 -15.07
CA PHE A 57 -24.39 22.60 -13.95
C PHE A 57 -25.61 22.92 -13.07
N ARG A 58 -26.21 21.87 -12.53
CA ARG A 58 -27.27 21.96 -11.52
C ARG A 58 -26.67 22.31 -10.15
N PRO A 59 -27.42 22.94 -9.24
CA PRO A 59 -26.96 23.23 -7.88
C PRO A 59 -26.58 21.98 -7.09
N ALA A 60 -25.68 22.14 -6.12
CA ALA A 60 -25.13 21.06 -5.30
C ALA A 60 -26.19 20.23 -4.57
N TYR A 61 -27.25 20.88 -4.06
CA TYR A 61 -28.36 20.19 -3.39
C TYR A 61 -29.15 19.24 -4.30
N MET A 62 -28.95 19.29 -5.63
CA MET A 62 -29.54 18.35 -6.59
C MET A 62 -28.71 17.07 -6.78
N LEU A 63 -27.57 16.92 -6.09
CA LEU A 63 -26.77 15.70 -6.13
C LEU A 63 -27.56 14.55 -5.47
N THR A 64 -27.78 13.48 -6.23
CA THR A 64 -28.60 12.34 -5.80
C THR A 64 -27.91 11.43 -4.80
N ASP A 65 -26.61 11.19 -4.96
CA ASP A 65 -25.81 10.43 -3.99
C ASP A 65 -24.83 11.34 -3.26
N GLY A 66 -25.13 11.61 -1.99
CA GLY A 66 -24.33 12.46 -1.12
C GLY A 66 -22.92 11.95 -0.85
N ARG A 67 -22.65 10.65 -1.08
CA ARG A 67 -21.30 10.06 -0.93
C ARG A 67 -20.31 10.55 -2.00
N LEU A 68 -20.82 11.18 -3.07
CA LEU A 68 -20.04 11.68 -4.19
C LEU A 68 -19.83 13.19 -4.10
N GLU A 69 -20.01 13.82 -2.93
CA GLU A 69 -19.88 15.26 -2.76
C GLU A 69 -18.45 15.75 -3.05
N ARG A 70 -17.43 14.91 -2.85
CA ARG A 70 -16.03 15.22 -3.17
C ARG A 70 -15.58 14.83 -4.57
N ALA A 71 -16.48 14.32 -5.44
CA ALA A 71 -16.10 13.91 -6.79
C ALA A 71 -15.53 15.07 -7.64
N GLY A 72 -15.85 16.33 -7.29
CA GLY A 72 -15.26 17.53 -7.89
C GLY A 72 -13.87 17.90 -7.37
N ARG A 73 -13.23 17.10 -6.51
CA ARG A 73 -11.84 17.34 -6.07
C ARG A 73 -10.84 16.64 -6.98
N THR A 74 -10.17 17.40 -7.84
CA THR A 74 -9.14 16.87 -8.75
C THR A 74 -7.78 16.92 -8.09
N LYS A 75 -7.12 15.76 -7.93
CA LYS A 75 -5.69 15.71 -7.62
C LYS A 75 -4.91 16.34 -8.78
N LYS A 76 -3.95 17.22 -8.46
CA LYS A 76 -3.05 17.85 -9.44
C LYS A 76 -2.24 16.74 -10.15
N ILE A 77 -2.70 16.30 -11.32
CA ILE A 77 -1.86 15.52 -12.23
C ILE A 77 -0.89 16.53 -12.82
N ASN A 78 0.37 16.52 -12.36
CA ASN A 78 1.42 17.23 -13.05
C ASN A 78 1.42 16.77 -14.52
N PRO A 79 1.32 17.68 -15.50
CA PRO A 79 1.37 17.29 -16.90
C PRO A 79 2.70 16.58 -17.10
N LYS A 80 2.65 15.40 -17.74
CA LYS A 80 3.81 14.62 -18.14
C LYS A 80 4.82 15.58 -18.79
N VAL A 81 5.87 15.90 -18.04
CA VAL A 81 7.13 16.22 -18.68
C VAL A 81 7.48 14.95 -19.42
N GLU A 82 7.54 15.03 -20.75
CA GLU A 82 8.26 14.07 -21.57
C GLU A 82 9.73 14.11 -21.11
N MET A 83 9.97 13.45 -19.99
CA MET A 83 11.30 13.04 -19.59
C MET A 83 11.63 11.90 -20.54
N ASN A 84 12.57 12.18 -21.44
CA ASN A 84 13.38 11.16 -22.10
C ASN A 84 13.51 9.97 -21.16
N SER A 85 13.01 8.82 -21.62
CA SER A 85 12.99 7.55 -20.91
C SER A 85 14.24 7.39 -20.05
N ALA A 86 14.12 7.68 -18.76
CA ALA A 86 15.04 7.14 -17.78
C ALA A 86 14.93 5.63 -17.95
N ALA A 87 16.06 4.96 -18.18
CA ALA A 87 16.14 3.53 -18.30
C ALA A 87 15.39 2.92 -17.09
N SER A 88 14.17 2.40 -17.32
CA SER A 88 13.50 1.67 -16.28
C SER A 88 14.27 0.37 -16.15
N ASN A 89 14.99 0.18 -15.05
CA ASN A 89 15.50 -1.13 -14.65
C ASN A 89 14.35 -2.08 -14.24
N GLY A 90 13.12 -1.82 -14.67
CA GLY A 90 11.92 -2.51 -14.27
C GLY A 90 11.73 -3.78 -15.06
N ILE A 91 11.24 -4.81 -14.36
CA ILE A 91 10.62 -6.01 -14.92
C ILE A 91 9.38 -5.53 -15.70
N ASN A 92 9.59 -5.14 -16.95
CA ASN A 92 8.52 -4.76 -17.86
C ASN A 92 8.27 -5.97 -18.75
N ASP A 93 7.30 -6.80 -18.33
CA ASP A 93 6.80 -7.92 -19.13
C ASP A 93 6.21 -7.37 -20.44
N THR A 94 7.05 -7.35 -21.48
CA THR A 94 6.66 -6.96 -22.83
C THR A 94 6.58 -8.22 -23.68
N GLU A 95 5.33 -8.52 -24.04
CA GLU A 95 4.82 -9.44 -25.06
C GLU A 95 4.79 -10.96 -24.79
N GLY A 96 3.61 -11.55 -25.02
CA GLY A 96 3.49 -12.96 -25.40
C GLY A 96 2.88 -13.94 -24.40
N GLY A 97 2.29 -13.50 -23.29
CA GLY A 97 1.57 -14.36 -22.35
C GLY A 97 1.53 -13.75 -20.96
N ARG A 98 0.41 -13.11 -20.58
CA ARG A 98 0.25 -12.39 -19.32
C ARG A 98 0.57 -13.28 -18.10
N MET A 99 1.81 -13.25 -17.63
CA MET A 99 2.12 -13.56 -16.25
C MET A 99 1.95 -12.26 -15.47
N ILE A 100 0.80 -12.08 -14.82
CA ILE A 100 0.55 -10.85 -14.04
C ILE A 100 1.53 -10.86 -12.86
N SER A 101 2.58 -10.03 -12.92
CA SER A 101 3.47 -9.82 -11.79
C SER A 101 2.71 -9.09 -10.69
N ARG A 102 2.21 -9.84 -9.70
CA ARG A 102 1.52 -9.28 -8.54
C ARG A 102 2.46 -8.41 -7.72
N ALA A 103 1.97 -7.27 -7.30
CA ALA A 103 2.69 -6.29 -6.51
C ALA A 103 2.10 -6.18 -5.09
N ALA A 104 2.99 -6.01 -4.11
CA ALA A 104 2.61 -5.73 -2.74
C ALA A 104 3.34 -4.49 -2.22
N SER A 105 2.64 -3.78 -1.34
CA SER A 105 3.20 -2.68 -0.55
C SER A 105 3.22 -3.05 0.93
N ILE A 106 4.20 -2.53 1.66
CA ILE A 106 4.37 -2.78 3.10
C ILE A 106 4.35 -1.43 3.82
N ILE A 107 3.53 -1.31 4.85
CA ILE A 107 3.39 -0.13 5.70
C ILE A 107 3.74 -0.53 7.13
N VAL A 108 4.76 0.12 7.67
CA VAL A 108 5.20 -0.05 9.06
C VAL A 108 4.71 1.15 9.85
N VAL A 109 3.96 0.91 10.92
CA VAL A 109 3.43 1.97 11.79
C VAL A 109 4.17 1.93 13.13
N GLY A 110 4.97 2.96 13.39
CA GLY A 110 5.79 3.00 14.60
C GLY A 110 6.72 4.21 14.66
N ASP A 111 6.47 5.11 15.61
CA ASP A 111 7.33 6.28 15.84
C ASP A 111 8.73 5.87 16.31
N GLU A 112 8.88 4.75 17.02
CA GLU A 112 10.15 4.21 17.49
C GLU A 112 11.10 3.83 16.35
N ILE A 113 10.54 3.42 15.19
CA ILE A 113 11.31 3.17 13.98
C ILE A 113 11.75 4.51 13.36
N LEU A 114 10.85 5.49 13.30
CA LEU A 114 11.15 6.83 12.79
C LEU A 114 12.15 7.61 13.66
N PHE A 115 12.12 7.39 14.98
CA PHE A 115 13.08 7.95 15.93
C PHE A 115 14.42 7.21 15.91
N GLY A 116 14.51 6.08 15.22
CA GLY A 116 15.73 5.26 15.15
C GLY A 116 16.07 4.59 16.48
N THR A 117 15.10 4.47 17.39
CA THR A 117 15.29 3.75 18.66
C THR A 117 15.11 2.25 18.51
N THR A 118 14.50 1.80 17.41
CA THR A 118 14.29 0.39 17.07
C THR A 118 14.49 0.18 15.58
N GLU A 119 15.09 -0.94 15.20
CA GLU A 119 15.29 -1.32 13.81
C GLU A 119 14.10 -2.15 13.29
N ASP A 120 13.60 -1.82 12.09
CA ASP A 120 12.58 -2.63 11.43
C ASP A 120 13.20 -3.90 10.82
N ASN A 121 12.97 -5.02 11.50
CA ASN A 121 13.36 -6.35 11.02
C ASN A 121 12.22 -7.10 10.32
N LEU A 122 10.96 -6.77 10.65
CA LEU A 122 9.77 -7.46 10.15
C LEU A 122 9.51 -7.10 8.69
N GLY A 123 9.65 -5.82 8.31
CA GLY A 123 9.46 -5.36 6.94
C GLY A 123 10.47 -5.98 5.98
N ALA A 124 11.74 -6.08 6.41
CA ALA A 124 12.79 -6.75 5.65
C ALA A 124 12.53 -8.26 5.48
N ALA A 125 12.01 -8.93 6.53
CA ALA A 125 11.62 -10.34 6.45
C ALA A 125 10.42 -10.56 5.53
N LEU A 126 9.40 -9.71 5.62
CA LEU A 126 8.21 -9.76 4.79
C LEU A 126 8.54 -9.54 3.30
N CYS A 127 9.49 -8.64 3.00
CA CYS A 127 10.02 -8.49 1.64
C CYS A 127 10.56 -9.82 1.07
N LYS A 128 11.37 -10.52 1.86
CA LYS A 128 11.95 -11.82 1.45
C LYS A 128 10.87 -12.87 1.24
N LYS A 129 9.90 -12.93 2.14
CA LYS A 129 8.75 -13.86 2.08
C LYS A 129 7.89 -13.64 0.83
N LEU A 130 7.55 -12.38 0.53
CA LEU A 130 6.80 -12.02 -0.68
C LEU A 130 7.57 -12.37 -1.95
N HIS A 131 8.87 -12.06 -1.99
CA HIS A 131 9.73 -12.39 -3.13
C HIS A 131 9.84 -13.91 -3.33
N ALA A 132 9.89 -14.69 -2.25
CA ALA A 132 9.93 -16.15 -2.29
C ALA A 132 8.66 -16.78 -2.88
N ILE A 133 7.51 -16.10 -2.81
CA ILE A 133 6.26 -16.54 -3.47
C ILE A 133 6.03 -15.85 -4.83
N GLY A 134 7.04 -15.14 -5.34
CA GLY A 134 7.01 -14.49 -6.65
C GLY A 134 6.20 -13.19 -6.70
N TRP A 135 5.94 -12.57 -5.55
CA TRP A 135 5.34 -11.24 -5.44
C TRP A 135 6.43 -10.17 -5.41
N ARG A 136 6.24 -9.10 -6.20
CA ARG A 136 7.14 -7.96 -6.20
C ARG A 136 6.74 -7.02 -5.07
N VAL A 137 7.69 -6.59 -4.25
CA VAL A 137 7.46 -5.46 -3.34
C VAL A 137 7.75 -4.17 -4.09
N SER A 138 6.73 -3.35 -4.30
CA SER A 138 6.84 -2.08 -5.03
C SER A 138 7.16 -0.91 -4.09
N HIS A 139 6.75 -1.03 -2.83
CA HIS A 139 6.88 0.02 -1.84
C HIS A 139 6.99 -0.52 -0.41
N VAL A 140 7.84 0.14 0.38
CA VAL A 140 7.90 -0.01 1.83
C VAL A 140 7.94 1.38 2.42
N ALA A 141 7.02 1.68 3.34
CA ALA A 141 6.96 2.95 4.07
C ALA A 141 6.96 2.70 5.57
N VAL A 142 7.60 3.60 6.32
CA VAL A 142 7.43 3.72 7.77
C VAL A 142 6.66 5.01 8.03
N VAL A 143 5.58 4.94 8.79
CA VAL A 143 4.70 6.08 9.09
C VAL A 143 4.53 6.28 10.58
N ARG A 144 4.14 7.50 10.96
CA ARG A 144 3.88 7.86 12.36
C ARG A 144 2.66 7.14 12.92
N ASN A 145 2.61 7.03 14.24
CA ASN A 145 1.44 6.58 14.99
C ASN A 145 0.31 7.64 14.99
N GLU A 146 -0.07 8.10 13.80
CA GLU A 146 -1.15 9.07 13.57
C GLU A 146 -2.11 8.55 12.50
N ILE A 147 -3.43 8.62 12.78
CA ILE A 147 -4.49 8.14 11.87
C ILE A 147 -4.33 8.70 10.46
N ASP A 148 -4.01 9.99 10.35
CA ASP A 148 -3.89 10.68 9.06
C ASP A 148 -2.67 10.21 8.28
N SER A 149 -1.54 9.98 8.97
CA SER A 149 -0.31 9.45 8.36
C SER A 149 -0.54 8.04 7.81
N VAL A 150 -1.19 7.17 8.57
CA VAL A 150 -1.54 5.82 8.11
C VAL A 150 -2.54 5.88 6.95
N ALA A 151 -3.58 6.70 7.06
CA ALA A 151 -4.63 6.79 6.06
C ALA A 151 -4.12 7.28 4.70
N GLU A 152 -3.23 8.29 4.70
CA GLU A 152 -2.60 8.80 3.48
C GLU A 152 -1.78 7.73 2.77
N GLU A 153 -1.01 6.94 3.54
CA GLU A 153 -0.15 5.91 2.98
C GLU A 153 -0.94 4.70 2.47
N VAL A 154 -1.98 4.28 3.20
CA VAL A 154 -2.92 3.25 2.73
C VAL A 154 -3.67 3.72 1.48
N GLU A 155 -4.13 4.97 1.43
CA GLU A 155 -4.78 5.55 0.25
C GLU A 155 -3.87 5.52 -0.98
N ARG A 156 -2.57 5.77 -0.78
CA ARG A 156 -1.55 5.73 -1.84
C ARG A 156 -1.38 4.31 -2.37
N CYS A 157 -1.25 3.33 -1.48
CA CYS A 157 -0.90 1.95 -1.83
C CYS A 157 -2.09 1.11 -2.32
N LYS A 158 -3.30 1.33 -1.76
CA LYS A 158 -4.46 0.47 -2.03
C LYS A 158 -4.90 0.43 -3.50
N SER A 159 -4.52 1.44 -4.29
CA SER A 159 -4.88 1.56 -5.71
C SER A 159 -3.75 1.20 -6.66
N THR A 160 -2.50 1.18 -6.18
CA THR A 160 -1.31 0.89 -6.97
C THR A 160 -0.93 -0.58 -6.93
N ASP A 161 -1.24 -1.27 -5.84
CA ASP A 161 -0.77 -2.63 -5.56
C ASP A 161 -1.91 -3.61 -5.30
N ASP A 162 -1.67 -4.88 -5.62
CA ASP A 162 -2.65 -5.94 -5.47
C ASP A 162 -2.91 -6.28 -4.00
N MET A 163 -1.90 -6.09 -3.13
CA MET A 163 -2.00 -6.29 -1.69
C MET A 163 -1.18 -5.25 -0.93
N VAL A 164 -1.68 -4.82 0.22
CA VAL A 164 -0.99 -3.95 1.15
C VAL A 164 -0.90 -4.67 2.48
N PHE A 165 0.30 -4.79 3.03
CA PHE A 165 0.51 -5.31 4.38
C PHE A 165 0.76 -4.14 5.30
N ILE A 166 0.09 -4.12 6.44
CA ILE A 166 0.32 -3.15 7.49
C ILE A 166 0.64 -3.87 8.79
N PHE A 167 1.66 -3.41 9.52
CA PHE A 167 1.99 -3.94 10.84
C PHE A 167 2.46 -2.82 11.78
N GLY A 168 2.33 -3.10 13.08
CA GLY A 168 2.43 -2.09 14.12
C GLY A 168 1.11 -1.34 14.32
N GLY A 169 0.91 -0.77 15.52
CA GLY A 169 -0.26 0.05 15.83
C GLY A 169 -1.61 -0.69 15.90
N LEU A 170 -1.63 -1.96 16.34
CA LEU A 170 -2.83 -2.83 16.40
C LEU A 170 -3.24 -3.25 17.83
N GLY A 171 -2.60 -2.70 18.86
CA GLY A 171 -2.91 -2.97 20.26
C GLY A 171 -4.00 -2.07 20.87
N PRO A 172 -4.13 -2.06 22.22
CA PRO A 172 -5.10 -1.26 22.96
C PRO A 172 -4.63 0.17 23.31
N LEU A 173 -3.42 0.57 22.94
CA LEU A 173 -2.84 1.85 23.33
C LEU A 173 -3.38 2.96 22.43
N HIS A 174 -3.35 4.19 22.94
CA HIS A 174 -3.73 5.39 22.16
C HIS A 174 -2.89 5.59 20.89
N SER A 175 -1.70 5.01 20.82
CA SER A 175 -0.82 5.01 19.65
C SER A 175 -1.20 3.93 18.61
N ASP A 176 -2.06 2.98 18.96
CA ASP A 176 -2.51 1.91 18.08
C ASP A 176 -3.60 2.39 17.12
N VAL A 177 -3.15 3.03 16.04
CA VAL A 177 -4.02 3.77 15.10
C VAL A 177 -4.19 3.10 13.74
N SER A 178 -3.61 1.92 13.53
CA SER A 178 -3.49 1.33 12.18
C SER A 178 -4.85 1.02 11.55
N LEU A 179 -5.76 0.37 12.28
CA LEU A 179 -7.11 0.08 11.78
C LEU A 179 -7.94 1.35 11.59
N ALA A 180 -7.77 2.36 12.44
CA ALA A 180 -8.41 3.66 12.27
C ALA A 180 -7.93 4.36 10.99
N GLY A 181 -6.63 4.29 10.70
CA GLY A 181 -6.05 4.79 9.46
C GLY A 181 -6.58 4.06 8.23
N VAL A 182 -6.67 2.72 8.29
CA VAL A 182 -7.28 1.89 7.24
C VAL A 182 -8.74 2.27 7.02
N ALA A 183 -9.54 2.40 8.09
CA ALA A 183 -10.95 2.82 7.99
C ALA A 183 -11.08 4.19 7.31
N LYS A 184 -10.28 5.16 7.73
CA LYS A 184 -10.24 6.51 7.14
C LYS A 184 -9.86 6.47 5.66
N ALA A 185 -8.86 5.68 5.28
CA ALA A 185 -8.45 5.52 3.89
C ALA A 185 -9.58 4.93 3.03
N PHE A 186 -10.38 4.01 3.56
CA PHE A 186 -11.52 3.45 2.83
C PHE A 186 -12.81 4.26 2.93
N GLY A 187 -12.81 5.35 3.71
CA GLY A 187 -14.00 6.19 3.91
C GLY A 187 -15.11 5.50 4.69
N VAL A 188 -14.75 4.55 5.57
CA VAL A 188 -15.68 3.87 6.47
C VAL A 188 -15.41 4.27 7.92
N ARG A 189 -16.39 4.09 8.80
CA ARG A 189 -16.19 4.27 10.24
C ARG A 189 -15.64 2.98 10.87
N LEU A 190 -15.08 3.10 12.06
CA LEU A 190 -14.88 1.96 12.93
C LEU A 190 -16.20 1.61 13.63
N ALA A 191 -16.45 0.31 13.80
CA ALA A 191 -17.56 -0.20 14.58
C ALA A 191 -17.09 -1.42 15.41
N PRO A 192 -17.71 -1.68 16.58
CA PRO A 192 -17.46 -2.93 17.30
C PRO A 192 -17.81 -4.14 16.44
N ASP A 193 -16.92 -5.12 16.42
CA ASP A 193 -17.13 -6.42 15.81
C ASP A 193 -17.32 -7.48 16.92
N GLU A 194 -18.52 -8.06 17.00
CA GLU A 194 -18.89 -8.99 18.07
C GLU A 194 -18.05 -10.29 18.04
N GLU A 195 -17.74 -10.79 16.83
CA GLU A 195 -16.93 -12.00 16.66
C GLU A 195 -15.50 -11.77 17.13
N PHE A 196 -14.88 -10.65 16.74
CA PHE A 196 -13.54 -10.31 17.19
C PHE A 196 -13.48 -9.98 18.70
N GLU A 197 -14.52 -9.36 19.26
CA GLU A 197 -14.63 -9.10 20.70
C GLU A 197 -14.68 -10.40 21.52
N ASP A 198 -15.35 -11.45 21.02
CA ASP A 198 -15.36 -12.78 21.64
C ASP A 198 -13.96 -13.41 21.65
N TYR A 199 -13.20 -13.30 20.56
CA TYR A 199 -11.81 -13.77 20.50
C TYR A 199 -10.91 -13.05 21.52
N LEU A 200 -11.01 -11.73 21.59
CA LEU A 200 -10.26 -10.92 22.56
C LEU A 200 -10.62 -11.30 24.01
N SER A 201 -11.90 -11.61 24.27
CA SER A 201 -12.40 -12.01 25.58
C SER A 201 -11.93 -13.39 26.01
N GLN A 202 -11.78 -14.32 25.08
CA GLN A 202 -11.18 -15.62 25.35
C GLN A 202 -9.68 -15.51 25.64
N LEU A 203 -8.97 -14.59 24.96
CA LEU A 203 -7.53 -14.43 25.09
C LEU A 203 -7.11 -13.65 26.35
N MET A 204 -7.77 -12.52 26.62
CA MET A 204 -7.38 -11.59 27.70
C MET A 204 -8.29 -11.68 28.94
N GLY A 205 -9.38 -12.44 28.86
CA GLY A 205 -10.46 -12.42 29.85
C GLY A 205 -11.25 -11.10 29.81
N ASN A 206 -12.19 -10.93 30.75
CA ASN A 206 -13.02 -9.71 30.84
C ASN A 206 -12.31 -8.52 31.53
N ASN A 207 -10.99 -8.42 31.43
CA ASN A 207 -10.18 -7.43 32.15
C ASN A 207 -10.02 -6.12 31.37
N TYR A 208 -11.12 -5.60 30.80
CA TYR A 208 -11.12 -4.32 30.10
C TYR A 208 -11.62 -3.23 31.05
N THR A 209 -10.92 -2.11 31.07
CA THR A 209 -11.37 -0.92 31.81
C THR A 209 -12.33 -0.11 30.93
N GLY A 210 -13.62 -0.40 30.96
CA GLY A 210 -14.65 0.35 30.23
C GLY A 210 -15.89 -0.48 29.89
N ASP A 211 -16.88 0.15 29.25
CA ASP A 211 -18.11 -0.52 28.81
C ASP A 211 -17.92 -1.35 27.52
N ARG A 212 -16.81 -1.17 26.78
CA ARG A 212 -16.53 -1.82 25.49
C ARG A 212 -15.03 -2.00 25.26
N ASN A 213 -14.64 -3.04 24.52
CA ASN A 213 -13.25 -3.27 24.11
C ASN A 213 -12.89 -2.42 22.87
N GLU A 214 -12.03 -1.41 23.03
CA GLU A 214 -11.60 -0.55 21.90
C GLU A 214 -10.83 -1.32 20.83
N MET A 215 -10.17 -2.43 21.18
CA MET A 215 -9.50 -3.29 20.20
C MET A 215 -10.48 -4.03 19.28
N ALA A 216 -11.76 -4.13 19.68
CA ALA A 216 -12.80 -4.72 18.85
C ALA A 216 -13.36 -3.75 17.79
N GLN A 217 -12.84 -2.52 17.71
CA GLN A 217 -13.25 -1.55 16.71
C GLN A 217 -12.59 -1.84 15.36
N LEU A 218 -13.36 -2.39 14.41
CA LEU A 218 -12.88 -2.75 13.07
C LEU A 218 -13.53 -1.88 11.97
N PRO A 219 -12.88 -1.70 10.80
CA PRO A 219 -13.45 -0.97 9.66
C PRO A 219 -14.79 -1.57 9.16
N GLU A 220 -15.90 -0.86 9.41
CA GLU A 220 -17.25 -1.39 9.21
C GLU A 220 -17.53 -1.73 7.73
N GLY A 221 -18.07 -2.94 7.51
CA GLY A 221 -18.57 -3.39 6.21
C GLY A 221 -17.48 -3.77 5.19
N ILE A 222 -16.20 -3.71 5.57
CA ILE A 222 -15.08 -4.11 4.70
C ILE A 222 -14.11 -5.10 5.35
N THR A 223 -14.26 -5.37 6.65
CA THR A 223 -13.43 -6.30 7.38
C THR A 223 -13.84 -7.74 7.12
N GLU A 224 -12.86 -8.56 6.81
CA GLU A 224 -12.90 -10.02 6.72
C GLU A 224 -11.95 -10.55 7.81
N LEU A 225 -12.47 -11.37 8.73
CA LEU A 225 -11.69 -12.08 9.73
C LEU A 225 -11.23 -13.43 9.16
N LEU A 226 -9.92 -13.59 8.99
CA LEU A 226 -9.32 -14.80 8.45
C LEU A 226 -8.94 -15.74 9.59
N HIS A 227 -9.79 -16.73 9.82
CA HIS A 227 -9.65 -17.68 10.91
C HIS A 227 -8.59 -18.74 10.61
N HIS A 228 -7.74 -19.02 11.60
CA HIS A 228 -6.82 -20.14 11.53
C HIS A 228 -6.55 -20.73 12.92
N LYS A 229 -6.59 -22.07 13.03
CA LYS A 229 -6.47 -22.81 14.30
C LYS A 229 -5.16 -22.58 15.07
N THR A 230 -4.12 -22.13 14.37
CA THR A 230 -2.79 -21.88 14.96
C THR A 230 -2.69 -20.47 15.56
N LEU A 231 -3.59 -19.56 15.20
CA LEU A 231 -3.56 -18.18 15.67
C LEU A 231 -4.53 -17.99 16.84
N PRO A 232 -4.15 -17.24 17.88
CA PRO A 232 -5.03 -16.91 18.99
C PRO A 232 -6.13 -15.91 18.58
N LEU A 233 -5.84 -15.05 17.61
CA LEU A 233 -6.77 -14.09 17.02
C LEU A 233 -6.84 -14.31 15.51
N PRO A 234 -8.00 -14.11 14.86
CA PRO A 234 -8.05 -14.12 13.39
C PRO A 234 -7.24 -12.96 12.82
N LEU A 235 -6.70 -13.15 11.60
CA LEU A 235 -6.06 -12.06 10.88
C LEU A 235 -7.12 -11.12 10.33
N ILE A 236 -6.82 -9.82 10.34
CA ILE A 236 -7.75 -8.79 9.88
C ILE A 236 -7.39 -8.41 8.45
N LYS A 237 -8.31 -8.64 7.52
CA LYS A 237 -8.20 -8.22 6.14
C LYS A 237 -9.29 -7.19 5.83
N CYS A 238 -8.91 -6.04 5.31
CA CYS A 238 -9.81 -4.99 4.87
C CYS A 238 -9.62 -4.78 3.35
N ARG A 239 -10.45 -5.43 2.53
CA ARG A 239 -10.27 -5.52 1.07
C ARG A 239 -8.88 -6.08 0.70
N ASN A 240 -8.00 -5.27 0.11
CA ASN A 240 -6.64 -5.66 -0.24
C ASN A 240 -5.60 -5.23 0.82
N VAL A 241 -6.02 -4.85 2.02
CA VAL A 241 -5.11 -4.51 3.12
C VAL A 241 -5.16 -5.62 4.18
N ILE A 242 -4.03 -6.23 4.49
CA ILE A 242 -3.88 -7.23 5.56
C ILE A 242 -3.12 -6.60 6.72
N ALA A 243 -3.73 -6.60 7.90
CA ALA A 243 -3.11 -6.17 9.14
C ALA A 243 -2.47 -7.37 9.85
N LEU A 244 -1.15 -7.29 10.07
CA LEU A 244 -0.36 -8.31 10.77
C LEU A 244 -0.10 -7.84 12.21
N ALA A 245 -0.45 -8.67 13.18
CA ALA A 245 -0.30 -8.36 14.60
C ALA A 245 1.08 -8.74 15.17
N ALA A 246 1.94 -9.31 14.33
CA ALA A 246 3.27 -9.76 14.71
C ALA A 246 4.14 -8.64 15.31
N THR A 247 4.67 -8.92 16.49
CA THR A 247 5.64 -8.08 17.21
C THR A 247 7.08 -8.59 17.11
N ASN A 248 7.23 -9.85 16.68
CA ASN A 248 8.50 -10.54 16.53
C ASN A 248 8.49 -11.49 15.33
N MET A 249 9.65 -12.08 15.03
CA MET A 249 9.83 -12.96 13.88
C MET A 249 9.03 -14.25 13.95
N ASP A 250 8.88 -14.85 15.14
CA ASP A 250 8.15 -16.11 15.30
C ASP A 250 6.64 -15.91 15.05
N GLU A 251 6.09 -14.80 15.54
CA GLU A 251 4.72 -14.38 15.24
C GLU A 251 4.54 -14.09 13.75
N LEU A 252 5.46 -13.34 13.12
CA LEU A 252 5.38 -13.04 11.68
C LEU A 252 5.44 -14.33 10.84
N ASP A 253 6.31 -15.27 11.20
CA ASP A 253 6.42 -16.56 10.52
C ASP A 253 5.11 -17.35 10.64
N THR A 254 4.54 -17.39 11.85
CA THR A 254 3.26 -18.08 12.10
C THR A 254 2.11 -17.45 11.31
N GLU A 255 1.94 -16.12 11.38
CA GLU A 255 0.90 -15.41 10.64
C GLU A 255 1.06 -15.57 9.13
N TRP A 256 2.30 -15.49 8.63
CA TRP A 256 2.60 -15.67 7.21
C TRP A 256 2.23 -17.07 6.69
N ASP A 257 2.58 -18.13 7.43
CA ASP A 257 2.25 -19.49 7.04
C ASP A 257 0.74 -19.73 7.04
N CYS A 258 0.02 -19.11 7.98
CA CYS A 258 -1.45 -19.13 8.01
C CYS A 258 -2.03 -18.41 6.78
N LEU A 259 -1.49 -17.24 6.41
CA LEU A 259 -1.94 -16.50 5.22
C LEU A 259 -1.76 -17.29 3.93
N LEU A 260 -0.66 -18.01 3.77
CA LEU A 260 -0.42 -18.87 2.62
C LEU A 260 -1.33 -20.10 2.58
N GLY A 261 -1.74 -20.60 3.76
CA GLY A 261 -2.65 -21.74 3.89
C GLY A 261 -4.12 -21.40 3.64
N THR A 262 -4.51 -20.14 3.77
CA THR A 262 -5.90 -19.66 3.70
C THR A 262 -6.19 -19.07 2.31
N GLN A 263 -7.17 -19.63 1.59
CA GLN A 263 -7.50 -19.18 0.22
C GLN A 263 -8.09 -17.76 0.21
N GLU A 264 -8.80 -17.40 1.26
CA GLU A 264 -9.46 -16.12 1.49
C GLU A 264 -8.47 -14.95 1.63
N SER A 265 -7.19 -15.23 1.90
CA SER A 265 -6.14 -14.20 1.95
C SER A 265 -5.93 -13.51 0.60
N GLY A 266 -6.24 -14.18 -0.51
CA GLY A 266 -5.93 -13.70 -1.86
C GLY A 266 -4.44 -13.78 -2.22
N LEU A 267 -3.58 -14.26 -1.32
CA LEU A 267 -2.16 -14.45 -1.56
C LEU A 267 -1.90 -15.76 -2.31
N MET A 268 -1.87 -15.65 -3.63
CA MET A 268 -1.63 -16.80 -4.50
C MET A 268 -0.13 -16.87 -4.86
N PRO A 269 0.57 -17.95 -4.49
CA PRO A 269 1.95 -18.16 -4.91
C PRO A 269 2.06 -18.16 -6.43
N SER A 270 3.11 -17.53 -6.93
CA SER A 270 3.50 -17.59 -8.34
C SER A 270 4.92 -18.15 -8.47
N LYS A 271 5.44 -18.23 -9.70
CA LYS A 271 6.82 -18.67 -9.92
C LYS A 271 7.77 -17.76 -9.10
N PRO A 272 8.60 -18.33 -8.22
CA PRO A 272 9.48 -17.56 -7.37
C PRO A 272 10.51 -16.81 -8.21
N PHE A 273 11.01 -15.70 -7.67
CA PHE A 273 12.14 -15.02 -8.26
C PHE A 273 13.43 -15.80 -8.01
N VAL A 274 14.29 -15.85 -9.02
CA VAL A 274 15.65 -16.37 -8.92
C VAL A 274 16.61 -15.21 -9.06
N SER A 275 17.64 -15.19 -8.21
CA SER A 275 18.66 -14.13 -8.19
C SER A 275 20.05 -14.71 -8.40
N LYS A 276 20.86 -14.03 -9.21
CA LYS A 276 22.31 -14.22 -9.31
C LYS A 276 23.02 -12.95 -8.88
N HIS A 277 24.09 -13.14 -8.11
CA HIS A 277 24.91 -12.06 -7.57
C HIS A 277 26.32 -12.19 -8.12
N LEU A 278 26.78 -11.16 -8.81
CA LEU A 278 28.12 -11.07 -9.38
C LEU A 278 28.87 -9.91 -8.72
N SER A 279 30.14 -10.11 -8.43
CA SER A 279 31.03 -9.12 -7.82
C SER A 279 32.15 -8.76 -8.80
N THR A 280 32.52 -7.49 -8.87
CA THR A 280 33.64 -7.01 -9.69
C THR A 280 34.38 -5.83 -9.05
N THR A 281 35.66 -5.68 -9.38
CA THR A 281 36.47 -4.51 -9.02
C THR A 281 36.44 -3.39 -10.07
N LEU A 282 35.76 -3.62 -11.20
CA LEU A 282 35.58 -2.61 -12.25
C LEU A 282 34.90 -1.35 -11.69
N SER A 283 35.24 -0.19 -12.27
CA SER A 283 34.59 1.08 -11.93
C SER A 283 33.20 1.20 -12.54
N ASP A 284 32.34 2.02 -11.93
CA ASP A 284 30.96 2.24 -12.38
C ASP A 284 30.91 2.76 -13.83
N VAL A 285 31.88 3.59 -14.21
CA VAL A 285 31.98 4.17 -15.56
C VAL A 285 32.27 3.09 -16.61
N GLN A 286 33.14 2.12 -16.29
CA GLN A 286 33.50 1.05 -17.22
C GLN A 286 32.32 0.13 -17.52
N ILE A 287 31.50 -0.17 -16.50
CA ILE A 287 30.43 -1.15 -16.59
C ILE A 287 29.08 -0.55 -17.04
N ALA A 288 28.85 0.75 -16.79
CA ALA A 288 27.57 1.41 -17.02
C ALA A 288 27.00 1.21 -18.44
N SER A 289 27.82 1.35 -19.48
CA SER A 289 27.36 1.21 -20.87
C SER A 289 26.92 -0.22 -21.22
N VAL A 290 27.56 -1.23 -20.62
CA VAL A 290 27.21 -2.64 -20.81
C VAL A 290 25.93 -2.97 -20.05
N LEU A 291 25.81 -2.53 -18.80
CA LEU A 291 24.59 -2.72 -18.00
C LEU A 291 23.38 -2.07 -18.66
N ALA A 292 23.52 -0.85 -19.17
CA ALA A 292 22.44 -0.16 -19.87
C ALA A 292 21.94 -0.95 -21.10
N LYS A 293 22.86 -1.57 -21.86
CA LYS A 293 22.50 -2.45 -22.99
C LYS A 293 21.83 -3.74 -22.51
N LEU A 294 22.33 -4.35 -21.44
CA LEU A 294 21.74 -5.55 -20.85
C LEU A 294 20.32 -5.30 -20.34
N CYS A 295 20.06 -4.17 -19.68
CA CYS A 295 18.71 -3.83 -19.22
C CYS A 295 17.70 -3.73 -20.38
N LEU A 296 18.14 -3.30 -21.57
CA LEU A 296 17.28 -3.23 -22.76
C LEU A 296 17.04 -4.61 -23.39
N GLU A 297 18.03 -5.49 -23.35
CA GLU A 297 17.95 -6.84 -23.94
C GLU A 297 17.25 -7.87 -23.03
N PHE A 298 17.38 -7.67 -21.72
CA PHE A 298 16.81 -8.51 -20.67
C PHE A 298 15.76 -7.75 -19.87
N SER A 299 14.72 -7.23 -20.53
CA SER A 299 13.66 -6.41 -19.93
C SER A 299 12.80 -7.12 -18.87
N ASP A 300 12.86 -8.44 -18.81
CA ASP A 300 12.24 -9.35 -17.84
C ASP A 300 13.16 -9.68 -16.65
N VAL A 301 14.43 -9.26 -16.69
CA VAL A 301 15.42 -9.43 -15.63
C VAL A 301 15.72 -8.07 -15.02
N TYR A 302 15.44 -7.92 -13.73
CA TYR A 302 15.91 -6.79 -12.95
C TYR A 302 17.43 -6.85 -12.82
N ILE A 303 18.13 -5.82 -13.31
CA ILE A 303 19.58 -5.67 -13.18
C ILE A 303 19.86 -4.46 -12.28
N GLY A 304 20.22 -4.73 -11.04
CA GLY A 304 20.56 -3.71 -10.04
C GLY A 304 22.05 -3.73 -9.71
N CYS A 305 22.61 -2.59 -9.34
CA CYS A 305 24.02 -2.49 -8.95
C CYS A 305 24.16 -1.69 -7.67
N HIS A 306 25.01 -2.15 -6.75
CA HIS A 306 25.34 -1.42 -5.53
C HIS A 306 26.76 -1.75 -5.06
N ARG A 307 27.38 -0.83 -4.33
CA ARG A 307 28.64 -1.08 -3.62
C ARG A 307 28.37 -1.05 -2.12
N ILE A 308 28.91 -2.04 -1.41
CA ILE A 308 28.85 -2.08 0.06
C ILE A 308 29.70 -0.93 0.65
N SER A 309 30.80 -0.56 -0.02
CA SER A 309 31.60 0.61 0.31
C SER A 309 32.15 1.28 -0.95
N ARG A 310 32.44 2.59 -0.92
CA ARG A 310 32.92 3.33 -2.11
C ARG A 310 34.19 2.71 -2.72
N ALA A 311 35.06 2.14 -1.90
CA ALA A 311 36.28 1.46 -2.32
C ALA A 311 36.13 -0.07 -2.47
N GLY A 312 34.97 -0.62 -2.10
CA GLY A 312 34.67 -2.04 -2.18
C GLY A 312 34.23 -2.47 -3.57
N PRO A 313 34.08 -3.78 -3.80
CA PRO A 313 33.61 -4.31 -5.07
C PRO A 313 32.18 -3.86 -5.39
N LEU A 314 31.90 -3.75 -6.68
CA LEU A 314 30.55 -3.56 -7.20
C LEU A 314 29.84 -4.90 -7.22
N VAL A 315 28.66 -4.94 -6.62
CA VAL A 315 27.77 -6.09 -6.67
C VAL A 315 26.66 -5.82 -7.68
N VAL A 316 26.56 -6.68 -8.68
CA VAL A 316 25.51 -6.70 -9.69
C VAL A 316 24.53 -7.81 -9.33
N ASN A 317 23.27 -7.43 -9.12
CA ASN A 317 22.15 -8.31 -8.83
C ASN A 317 21.33 -8.49 -10.11
N LEU A 318 21.19 -9.73 -10.56
CA LEU A 318 20.31 -10.10 -11.66
C LEU A 318 19.17 -10.94 -11.11
N THR A 319 17.94 -10.46 -11.21
CA THR A 319 16.78 -11.09 -10.59
C THR A 319 15.62 -11.18 -11.57
N GLY A 320 15.02 -12.36 -11.71
CA GLY A 320 13.90 -12.58 -12.63
C GLY A 320 13.13 -13.85 -12.32
N LYS A 321 12.01 -14.07 -13.01
CA LYS A 321 11.19 -15.29 -12.85
C LYS A 321 11.69 -16.46 -13.72
N ASP A 322 12.51 -16.21 -14.72
CA ASP A 322 13.09 -17.25 -15.57
C ASP A 322 14.58 -17.44 -15.29
N ASN A 323 14.94 -18.59 -14.72
CA ASN A 323 16.32 -18.94 -14.42
C ASN A 323 17.20 -18.93 -15.68
N GLN A 324 16.69 -19.37 -16.83
CA GLN A 324 17.50 -19.40 -18.06
C GLN A 324 17.82 -17.98 -18.56
N ARG A 325 16.87 -17.04 -18.42
CA ARG A 325 17.07 -15.63 -18.76
C ARG A 325 18.06 -14.96 -17.81
N VAL A 326 17.94 -15.22 -16.51
CA VAL A 326 18.89 -14.71 -15.50
C VAL A 326 20.29 -15.26 -15.74
N ASP A 327 20.41 -16.54 -16.07
CA ASP A 327 21.69 -17.20 -16.40
C ASP A 327 22.33 -16.59 -17.65
N ALA A 328 21.55 -16.44 -18.72
CA ALA A 328 22.01 -15.82 -19.96
C ALA A 328 22.45 -14.35 -19.76
N ALA A 329 21.72 -13.57 -18.95
CA ALA A 329 22.10 -12.20 -18.64
C ALA A 329 23.42 -12.14 -17.84
N ALA A 330 23.59 -13.05 -16.88
CA ALA A 330 24.82 -13.16 -16.09
C ALA A 330 26.01 -13.57 -16.96
N GLU A 331 25.86 -14.57 -17.83
CA GLU A 331 26.90 -15.02 -18.76
C GLU A 331 27.30 -13.92 -19.75
N LYS A 332 26.33 -13.17 -20.27
CA LYS A 332 26.62 -12.06 -21.19
C LYS A 332 27.38 -10.92 -20.51
N LEU A 333 27.06 -10.66 -19.23
CA LEU A 333 27.80 -9.68 -18.45
C LEU A 333 29.25 -10.13 -18.20
N THR A 334 29.46 -11.38 -17.80
CA THR A 334 30.81 -11.91 -17.52
C THR A 334 31.64 -12.04 -18.80
N SER A 335 31.05 -12.41 -19.94
CA SER A 335 31.76 -12.47 -21.23
C SER A 335 32.17 -11.09 -21.75
N SER A 336 31.46 -10.03 -21.35
CA SER A 336 31.82 -8.66 -21.73
C SER A 336 33.07 -8.15 -21.00
N PHE A 337 33.47 -8.79 -19.90
CA PHE A 337 34.65 -8.47 -19.12
C PHE A 337 35.33 -9.74 -18.59
N GLU A 338 36.01 -10.46 -19.48
CA GLU A 338 36.62 -11.77 -19.18
C GLU A 338 37.47 -11.73 -17.90
N GLY A 339 37.15 -12.64 -16.96
CA GLY A 339 37.89 -12.82 -15.71
C GLY A 339 37.71 -11.72 -14.65
N GLN A 340 36.86 -10.72 -14.87
CA GLN A 340 36.67 -9.58 -13.96
C GLN A 340 35.50 -9.76 -12.97
N PHE A 341 34.77 -10.87 -13.07
CA PHE A 341 33.61 -11.17 -12.22
C PHE A 341 33.81 -12.44 -11.40
N SER A 342 33.32 -12.42 -10.18
CA SER A 342 33.19 -13.59 -9.30
C SER A 342 31.74 -13.75 -8.85
N GLN A 343 31.25 -14.99 -8.80
CA GLN A 343 29.90 -15.27 -8.31
C GLN A 343 29.87 -15.27 -6.79
N LEU A 344 28.88 -14.57 -6.21
CA LEU A 344 28.61 -14.57 -4.78
C LEU A 344 27.48 -15.55 -4.47
N ASN A 345 27.67 -16.39 -3.46
CA ASN A 345 26.65 -17.34 -3.01
C ASN A 345 25.54 -16.68 -2.17
N SER A 346 25.77 -15.45 -1.68
CA SER A 346 24.80 -14.63 -0.95
C SER A 346 25.35 -13.21 -0.81
N CYS A 347 24.52 -12.18 -1.00
CA CYS A 347 24.81 -10.83 -0.53
C CYS A 347 24.63 -10.80 0.99
N LYS A 348 25.70 -11.05 1.74
CA LYS A 348 25.81 -10.68 3.16
C LYS A 348 26.68 -9.46 3.30
#